data_AF-A0A2K3LUU0-F1
#
_entry.id   AF-A0A2K3LUU0-F1
#
_cell.length_a   1.000
_cell.length_b   1.000
_cell.length_c   1.000
_cell.angle_alpha   90.00
_cell.angle_beta   90.00
_cell.angle_gamma   90.00
#
_symmetry.space_group_name_H-M   'P 1'
#
loop_
_entity.id
_entity.type
_entity.pdbx_description
1 polymer ?
#
loop_
_entity_poly.entity_id
_entity_poly.type
_entity_poly.pdbx_seq_one_letter_code
_entity_poly.pdbx_strand_id
1 'polypeptide(L)'
;RLAIRMLTKGNAPSRITKEMEVKIGKCTESMWKLTYYATVEAFILKFTYQEPWFTNSKLYFKDWPNQELKSPVMIYYMCQCGFYIYSIAAILGWETRRKDFAVMFSHHVITVILIGTSYLTRYYA
;
A
#
# COMPACT_ATOMS: atom_id res chain seq x y z
N ARG A 1 9.26 19.29 18.23
CA ARG A 1 8.83 20.12 19.39
C ARG A 1 9.22 21.60 19.24
N LEU A 2 10.38 21.94 18.64
CA LEU A 2 10.79 23.34 18.42
C LEU A 2 10.00 24.05 17.29
N ALA A 3 9.73 23.36 16.18
CA ALA A 3 9.07 23.94 15.01
C ALA A 3 7.63 24.44 15.30
N ILE A 4 6.90 23.75 16.18
CA ILE A 4 5.55 24.14 16.62
C ILE A 4 5.59 25.48 17.37
N ARG A 5 6.62 25.70 18.20
CA ARG A 5 6.78 26.93 19.00
C ARG A 5 7.09 28.17 18.17
N MET A 6 7.69 28.02 16.99
CA MET A 6 7.99 29.16 16.12
C MET A 6 6.75 29.65 15.37
N LEU A 7 5.83 28.74 15.03
CA LEU A 7 4.56 29.07 14.35
C LEU A 7 3.55 29.80 15.27
N THR A 8 3.65 29.63 16.60
CA THR A 8 2.70 30.23 17.56
C THR A 8 3.06 31.66 17.97
N LYS A 9 4.25 32.16 17.62
CA LYS A 9 4.80 33.43 18.15
C LYS A 9 4.27 34.68 17.43
N GLY A 10 3.55 34.54 16.31
CA GLY A 10 2.93 35.65 15.58
C GLY A 10 1.40 35.55 15.62
N ASN A 11 0.75 36.50 16.28
CA ASN A 11 -0.69 36.71 16.42
C ASN A 11 -1.60 35.97 15.42
N ALA A 12 -2.25 34.90 15.89
CA ALA A 12 -3.57 34.48 15.42
C ALA A 12 -4.36 33.99 16.65
N PRO A 13 -5.66 34.31 16.79
CA PRO A 13 -6.43 33.86 17.94
C PRO A 13 -6.43 32.34 17.94
N SER A 14 -6.02 31.73 19.05
CA SER A 14 -6.04 30.28 19.27
C SER A 14 -7.48 29.77 19.30
N ARG A 15 -8.11 29.70 18.13
CA ARG A 15 -9.42 29.08 17.89
C ARG A 15 -9.27 27.63 17.40
N ILE A 16 -8.18 26.96 17.75
CA ILE A 16 -8.15 25.50 17.64
C ILE A 16 -8.89 24.98 18.86
N THR A 17 -10.19 24.71 18.71
CA THR A 17 -10.96 23.97 19.73
C THR A 17 -10.31 22.60 19.93
N LYS A 18 -10.43 22.05 21.14
CA LYS A 18 -9.93 20.70 21.47
C LYS A 18 -10.39 19.63 20.45
N GLU A 19 -11.58 19.82 19.86
CA GLU A 19 -12.11 19.00 18.78
C GLU A 19 -11.33 19.11 17.47
N MET A 20 -10.86 20.31 17.11
CA MET A 20 -10.01 20.53 15.94
C MET A 20 -8.62 19.91 16.13
N GLU A 21 -8.04 19.99 17.33
CA GLU A 21 -6.75 19.33 17.63
C GLU A 21 -6.86 17.81 17.45
N VAL A 22 -7.93 17.19 17.95
CA VAL A 22 -8.18 15.75 17.78
C VAL A 22 -8.36 15.40 16.30
N LYS A 23 -9.08 16.21 15.51
CA LYS A 23 -9.25 16.00 14.06
C LYS A 23 -7.92 16.11 13.32
N ILE A 24 -7.09 17.10 13.65
CA ILE A 24 -5.75 17.28 13.05
C ILE A 24 -4.85 16.10 13.40
N GLY A 25 -4.91 15.58 14.64
CA GLY A 25 -4.17 14.39 15.05
C GLY A 25 -4.55 13.17 14.20
N LYS A 26 -5.85 12.90 14.03
CA LYS A 26 -6.36 11.80 13.19
C LYS A 26 -5.98 11.95 11.71
N CYS A 27 -6.03 13.18 11.18
CA CYS A 27 -5.61 13.49 9.82
C CYS A 27 -4.11 13.22 9.65
N THR A 28 -3.29 13.68 10.59
CA THR A 28 -1.83 13.48 10.58
C THR A 28 -1.48 12.00 10.62
N GLU A 29 -2.15 11.22 11.48
CA GLU A 29 -1.98 9.77 11.55
C GLU A 29 -2.36 9.07 10.23
N SER A 30 -3.45 9.53 9.59
CA SER A 30 -3.88 9.00 8.30
C SER A 30 -2.90 9.37 7.17
N MET A 31 -2.40 10.60 7.15
CA MET A 31 -1.39 11.06 6.19
C MET A 31 -0.07 10.31 6.37
N TRP A 32 0.37 10.05 7.61
CA TRP A 32 1.56 9.27 7.88
C TRP A 32 1.46 7.85 7.32
N LYS A 33 0.33 7.17 7.56
CA LYS A 33 0.06 5.84 6.99
C LYS A 33 0.04 5.89 5.47
N LEU A 34 -0.65 6.86 4.88
CA LEU A 34 -0.70 7.03 3.42
C LEU A 34 0.70 7.19 2.83
N THR A 35 1.53 8.06 3.40
CA THR A 35 2.90 8.28 2.94
C THR A 35 3.74 7.00 3.05
N TYR A 36 3.62 6.26 4.16
CA TYR A 36 4.33 4.98 4.34
C TYR A 36 3.93 3.98 3.25
N TYR A 37 2.62 3.74 3.09
CA TYR A 37 2.11 2.79 2.10
C TYR A 37 2.47 3.20 0.67
N ALA A 38 2.33 4.49 0.32
CA ALA A 38 2.68 5.01 -0.99
C ALA A 38 4.19 4.88 -1.29
N THR A 39 5.04 5.07 -0.29
CA THR A 39 6.50 4.91 -0.46
C THR A 39 6.88 3.46 -0.73
N VAL A 40 6.28 2.53 0.01
CA VAL A 40 6.50 1.08 -0.20
C VAL A 40 6.01 0.66 -1.59
N GLU A 41 4.79 1.06 -1.97
CA GLU A 41 4.23 0.74 -3.29
C GLU A 41 5.08 1.34 -4.43
N ALA A 42 5.51 2.60 -4.31
CA ALA A 42 6.37 3.24 -5.29
C ALA A 42 7.73 2.54 -5.43
N PHE A 43 8.28 2.03 -4.33
CA PHE A 43 9.52 1.26 -4.35
C PHE A 43 9.35 -0.07 -5.11
N ILE A 44 8.26 -0.80 -4.82
CA ILE A 44 7.92 -2.04 -5.51
C ILE A 44 7.71 -1.77 -7.01
N LEU A 45 6.88 -0.79 -7.38
CA LEU A 45 6.64 -0.41 -8.78
C LEU A 45 7.91 -0.04 -9.52
N LYS A 46 8.83 0.69 -8.88
CA LYS A 46 10.12 1.05 -9.48
C LYS A 46 10.95 -0.19 -9.80
N PHE A 47 10.96 -1.18 -8.92
CA PHE A 47 11.70 -2.43 -9.12
C PHE A 47 11.08 -3.26 -10.25
N THR A 48 9.76 -3.35 -10.29
CA THR A 48 9.01 -4.06 -11.32
C THR A 48 9.14 -3.40 -12.70
N TYR A 49 9.21 -2.07 -12.77
CA TYR A 49 9.38 -1.33 -14.04
C TYR A 49 10.69 -1.67 -14.77
N GLN A 50 11.71 -2.16 -14.06
CA GLN A 50 12.97 -2.56 -14.69
C GLN A 50 12.85 -3.88 -15.48
N GLU A 51 11.77 -4.63 -15.27
CA GLU A 51 11.59 -5.90 -15.93
C GLU A 51 10.98 -5.72 -17.35
N PRO A 52 11.51 -6.41 -18.37
CA PRO A 52 11.05 -6.25 -19.76
C PRO A 52 9.58 -6.61 -19.96
N TRP A 53 9.06 -7.52 -19.13
CA TRP A 53 7.67 -7.93 -19.18
C TRP A 53 6.73 -6.80 -18.77
N PHE A 54 7.11 -5.94 -17.82
CA PHE A 54 6.24 -4.87 -17.29
C PHE A 54 5.76 -3.90 -18.38
N THR A 55 6.61 -3.60 -19.37
CA THR A 55 6.31 -2.67 -20.45
C THR A 55 5.74 -3.37 -21.69
N ASN A 56 5.91 -4.69 -21.81
CA ASN A 56 5.53 -5.45 -22.99
C ASN A 56 4.75 -6.70 -22.62
N SER A 57 3.43 -6.58 -22.66
CA SER A 57 2.47 -7.65 -22.36
C SER A 57 2.62 -8.88 -23.27
N LYS A 58 3.26 -8.77 -24.44
CA LYS A 58 3.57 -9.94 -25.29
C LYS A 58 4.61 -10.87 -24.67
N LEU A 59 5.40 -10.36 -23.72
CA LEU A 59 6.42 -11.15 -23.01
C LEU A 59 5.85 -11.91 -21.80
N TYR A 60 4.62 -11.63 -21.39
CA TYR A 60 3.95 -12.33 -20.28
C TYR A 60 3.85 -13.84 -20.52
N PHE A 61 3.59 -14.26 -21.76
CA PHE A 61 3.34 -15.66 -22.11
C PHE A 61 4.41 -16.28 -22.99
N LYS A 62 5.54 -15.60 -23.21
CA LYS A 62 6.51 -15.98 -24.24
C LYS A 62 7.04 -17.41 -24.06
N ASP A 63 7.08 -17.92 -22.83
CA ASP A 63 7.61 -19.25 -22.50
C ASP A 63 6.70 -20.07 -21.54
N TRP A 64 5.42 -19.68 -21.41
CA TRP A 64 4.47 -20.39 -20.53
C TRP A 64 4.17 -21.79 -21.09
N PRO A 65 4.10 -22.87 -20.27
CA PRO A 65 4.13 -22.94 -18.80
C PRO A 65 5.52 -23.17 -18.16
N ASN A 66 6.58 -23.33 -18.96
CA ASN A 66 7.94 -23.61 -18.48
C ASN A 66 8.76 -22.34 -18.17
N GLN A 67 8.11 -21.22 -17.89
CA GLN A 67 8.78 -19.99 -17.48
C GLN A 67 9.54 -20.20 -16.17
N GLU A 68 10.85 -19.97 -16.20
CA GLU A 68 11.64 -19.85 -14.99
C GLU A 68 11.19 -18.61 -14.22
N LEU A 69 10.81 -18.81 -12.96
CA LEU A 69 10.47 -17.71 -12.06
C LEU A 69 11.77 -17.01 -11.68
N LYS A 70 12.09 -15.93 -12.39
CA LYS A 70 13.26 -15.12 -12.08
C LYS A 70 13.13 -14.57 -10.66
N SER A 71 14.24 -14.55 -9.92
CA SER A 71 14.30 -14.05 -8.53
C SER A 71 13.63 -12.68 -8.29
N PRO A 72 13.70 -11.69 -9.20
CA PRO A 72 13.00 -10.41 -9.06
C PRO A 72 11.47 -10.56 -8.99
N VAL A 73 10.91 -11.46 -9.80
CA VAL A 73 9.47 -11.71 -9.84
C VAL A 73 9.01 -12.39 -8.56
N MET A 74 9.81 -13.33 -8.05
CA MET A 74 9.53 -14.01 -6.78
C MET A 74 9.48 -13.01 -5.60
N ILE A 75 10.45 -12.08 -5.56
CA ILE A 75 10.49 -11.01 -4.54
C ILE A 75 9.29 -10.08 -4.68
N TYR A 76 8.93 -9.69 -5.90
CA TYR A 76 7.74 -8.89 -6.17
C TYR A 76 6.47 -9.55 -5.62
N TYR A 77 6.23 -10.83 -5.95
CA TYR A 77 5.09 -11.59 -5.44
C TYR A 77 5.05 -11.66 -3.90
N MET A 78 6.21 -11.92 -3.27
CA MET A 78 6.30 -11.95 -1.81
C MET A 78 6.04 -10.58 -1.16
N CYS A 79 6.58 -9.51 -1.75
CA CYS A 79 6.35 -8.15 -1.28
C CYS A 79 4.87 -7.74 -1.44
N GLN A 80 4.25 -8.03 -2.57
CA GLN A 80 2.83 -7.74 -2.83
C GLN A 80 1.93 -8.51 -1.84
N CYS A 81 2.16 -9.83 -1.69
CA CYS A 81 1.43 -10.65 -0.73
C CYS A 81 1.59 -10.15 0.71
N GLY A 82 2.83 -9.84 1.11
CA GLY A 82 3.13 -9.29 2.44
C GLY A 82 2.42 -7.95 2.68
N PHE A 83 2.40 -7.07 1.69
CA PHE A 83 1.70 -5.79 1.75
C PHE A 83 0.19 -5.99 1.94
N TYR A 84 -0.45 -6.82 1.13
CA TYR A 84 -1.89 -7.04 1.24
C TYR A 84 -2.29 -7.74 2.55
N ILE A 85 -1.50 -8.69 3.03
CA ILE A 85 -1.70 -9.33 4.35
C ILE A 85 -1.55 -8.29 5.47
N TYR A 86 -0.53 -7.44 5.41
CA TYR A 86 -0.33 -6.36 6.37
C TYR A 86 -1.50 -5.36 6.34
N SER A 87 -1.95 -4.96 5.16
CA SER A 87 -3.13 -4.08 5.00
C SER A 87 -4.39 -4.71 5.58
N ILE A 88 -4.60 -6.02 5.40
CA ILE A 88 -5.70 -6.75 6.05
C ILE A 88 -5.57 -6.69 7.58
N ALA A 89 -4.37 -6.93 8.13
CA ALA A 89 -4.13 -6.85 9.56
C ALA A 89 -4.32 -5.43 10.12
N ALA A 90 -3.89 -4.40 9.37
CA ALA A 90 -4.06 -3.00 9.74
C ALA A 90 -5.55 -2.59 9.72
N ILE A 91 -6.31 -3.04 8.72
CA ILE A 91 -7.76 -2.86 8.63
C ILE A 91 -8.45 -3.53 9.83
N LEU A 92 -8.04 -4.75 10.20
CA LEU A 92 -8.64 -5.51 11.30
C LEU A 92 -8.30 -4.96 12.70
N GLY A 93 -7.06 -4.53 12.91
CA GLY A 93 -6.55 -4.20 14.24
C GLY A 93 -6.52 -2.71 14.58
N TRP A 94 -6.37 -1.83 13.59
CA TRP A 94 -6.11 -0.40 13.82
C TRP A 94 -7.20 0.51 13.26
N GLU A 95 -7.89 0.09 12.20
CA GLU A 95 -8.85 0.93 11.52
C GLU A 95 -10.24 0.90 12.17
N THR A 96 -10.83 2.09 12.37
CA THR A 96 -12.18 2.18 12.93
C THR A 96 -13.16 1.53 11.95
N ARG A 97 -14.02 0.61 12.41
CA ARG A 97 -14.95 -0.13 11.55
C ARG A 97 -15.96 0.81 10.89
N ARG A 98 -15.65 1.27 9.68
CA ARG A 98 -16.52 2.12 8.85
C ARG A 98 -17.41 1.26 7.94
N LYS A 99 -18.46 1.83 7.35
CA LYS A 99 -19.44 1.08 6.52
C LYS A 99 -18.81 0.49 5.24
N ASP A 100 -17.71 1.06 4.77
CA ASP A 100 -16.88 0.65 3.63
C ASP A 100 -15.86 -0.47 3.97
N PHE A 101 -15.77 -0.87 5.24
CA PHE A 101 -14.83 -1.90 5.71
C PHE A 101 -14.95 -3.22 4.95
N ALA A 102 -16.17 -3.74 4.76
CA ALA A 102 -16.38 -5.03 4.13
C ALA A 102 -15.94 -5.03 2.66
N VAL A 103 -16.17 -3.92 1.95
CA VAL A 103 -15.79 -3.77 0.55
C VAL A 103 -14.27 -3.73 0.44
N MET A 104 -13.59 -2.88 1.21
CA MET A 104 -12.13 -2.78 1.20
C MET A 104 -11.46 -4.09 1.61
N PHE A 105 -11.96 -4.76 2.64
CA PHE A 105 -11.44 -6.06 3.07
C PHE A 105 -11.62 -7.13 1.98
N SER A 106 -12.81 -7.24 1.39
CA SER A 106 -13.06 -8.20 0.32
C SER A 106 -12.17 -7.95 -0.90
N HIS A 107 -11.94 -6.69 -1.25
CA HIS A 107 -11.02 -6.31 -2.32
C HIS A 107 -9.60 -6.82 -2.03
N HIS A 108 -9.06 -6.58 -0.83
CA HIS A 108 -7.71 -7.04 -0.47
C HIS A 108 -7.60 -8.57 -0.50
N VAL A 109 -8.63 -9.28 -0.02
CA VAL A 109 -8.68 -10.75 -0.08
C VAL A 109 -8.68 -11.26 -1.52
N ILE A 110 -9.52 -10.68 -2.38
CA ILE A 110 -9.57 -11.06 -3.80
C ILE A 110 -8.22 -10.81 -4.48
N THR A 111 -7.58 -9.67 -4.22
CA THR A 111 -6.29 -9.35 -4.82
C THR A 111 -5.19 -10.30 -4.35
N VAL A 112 -5.17 -10.72 -3.08
CA VAL A 112 -4.24 -11.77 -2.59
C VAL A 112 -4.48 -13.10 -3.28
N ILE A 113 -5.74 -13.50 -3.46
CA ILE A 113 -6.08 -14.74 -4.17
C ILE A 113 -5.64 -14.66 -5.63
N LEU A 114 -5.88 -13.54 -6.31
CA LEU A 114 -5.43 -13.32 -7.68
C LEU A 114 -3.92 -13.43 -7.79
N ILE A 115 -3.17 -12.76 -6.91
CA ILE A 115 -1.71 -12.84 -6.86
C ILE A 115 -1.24 -14.28 -6.57
N GLY A 116 -1.85 -14.96 -5.60
CA GLY A 116 -1.49 -16.35 -5.25
C GLY A 116 -1.76 -17.34 -6.39
N THR A 117 -2.92 -17.22 -7.05
CA THR A 117 -3.25 -18.06 -8.22
C THR A 117 -2.31 -17.79 -9.39
N SER A 118 -1.98 -16.53 -9.66
CA SER A 118 -1.02 -16.15 -10.70
C SER A 118 0.37 -16.73 -10.46
N TYR A 119 0.83 -16.74 -9.19
CA TYR A 119 2.07 -17.38 -8.78
C TYR A 119 2.05 -18.91 -9.01
N LEU A 120 0.96 -19.58 -8.61
CA LEU A 120 0.81 -21.04 -8.78
C LEU A 120 0.75 -21.45 -10.25
N THR A 121 0.08 -20.68 -11.10
CA THR A 121 -0.05 -20.96 -12.53
C THR A 121 1.13 -20.47 -13.35
N ARG A 122 2.15 -19.85 -12.72
CA ARG A 122 3.27 -19.14 -13.37
C ARG A 122 2.80 -18.17 -14.44
N TYR A 123 1.63 -17.57 -14.22
CA TYR A 123 1.06 -16.57 -15.09
C TYR A 123 1.59 -15.23 -14.59
N TYR A 124 2.31 -14.49 -15.43
CA TYR A 124 2.71 -13.12 -15.12
C TYR A 124 1.60 -12.21 -15.64
N ALA A 125 0.56 -11.99 -14.83
CA ALA A 125 -0.50 -11.01 -15.07
C ALA A 125 -0.09 -9.63 -14.56
#